data_AF-A0A919XIW4-F1
#
_entry.id   AF-A0A919XIW4-F1
#
_cell.length_a   1.000
_cell.length_b   1.000
_cell.length_c   1.000
_cell.angle_alpha   90.00
_cell.angle_beta   90.00
_cell.angle_gamma   90.00
#
_symmetry.space_group_name_H-M   'P 1'
#
loop_
_entity.id
_entity.type
_entity.pdbx_description
1 polymer ?
#
loop_
_entity_poly.entity_id
_entity_poly.type
_entity_poly.pdbx_seq_one_letter_code
_entity_poly.pdbx_strand_id
1 'polypeptide(L)'
;MKKRTLLLCIGAVALTIGASVGVQAAKSDNAAPTSNIKISKKEFLRMSSIISDVNTGKLPITALEEAQPLLDKRPDMLSPKIANELENSKLK
;
A
#
# COMPACT_ATOMS: atom_id res chain seq x y z
N MET A 1 -3.45 59.26 -27.45
CA MET A 1 -2.02 59.00 -27.73
C MET A 1 -1.19 59.13 -26.44
N LYS A 2 -0.67 58.03 -25.88
CA LYS A 2 0.74 57.86 -25.46
C LYS A 2 0.88 56.44 -24.89
N LYS A 3 1.63 55.60 -25.60
CA LYS A 3 2.07 54.28 -25.13
C LYS A 3 3.19 54.48 -24.11
N ARG A 4 3.19 53.72 -23.02
CA ARG A 4 4.39 53.49 -22.20
C ARG A 4 4.48 52.01 -21.86
N THR A 5 5.21 51.33 -22.73
CA THR A 5 5.77 49.99 -22.56
C THR A 5 6.90 50.05 -21.53
N LEU A 6 6.78 49.30 -20.44
CA LEU A 6 7.85 48.92 -19.50
C LEU A 6 7.14 48.04 -18.43
N LEU A 7 7.63 46.91 -17.91
CA LEU A 7 8.95 46.31 -17.83
C LEU A 7 8.71 44.81 -17.53
N LEU A 8 9.56 43.96 -18.09
CA LEU A 8 9.65 42.51 -17.87
C LEU A 8 10.13 42.23 -16.43
N CYS A 9 9.36 41.50 -15.63
CA CYS A 9 9.85 40.91 -14.37
C CYS A 9 9.55 39.41 -14.34
N ILE A 10 10.58 38.65 -14.70
CA ILE A 10 10.73 37.23 -14.37
C ILE A 10 10.87 37.15 -12.85
N GLY A 11 10.02 36.36 -12.21
CA GLY A 11 10.04 36.21 -10.75
C GLY A 11 9.15 35.08 -10.29
N ALA A 12 9.36 33.87 -10.81
CA ALA A 12 8.75 32.67 -10.26
C ALA A 12 9.52 32.27 -8.99
N VAL A 13 9.02 32.69 -7.82
CA VAL A 13 9.39 32.09 -6.53
C VAL A 13 8.10 31.89 -5.75
N ALA A 14 7.41 30.79 -6.03
CA ALA A 14 6.38 30.28 -5.13
C ALA A 14 7.10 29.48 -4.03
N LEU A 15 7.46 30.15 -2.93
CA LEU A 15 7.70 29.49 -1.65
C LEU A 15 6.38 28.85 -1.22
N THR A 16 6.21 27.56 -1.46
CA THR A 16 5.12 26.80 -0.83
C THR A 16 5.63 26.29 0.51
N ILE A 17 5.19 26.99 1.57
CA ILE A 17 5.23 26.48 2.93
C ILE A 17 4.12 25.43 3.02
N GLY A 18 4.48 24.16 2.89
CA GLY A 18 3.59 23.03 3.06
C GLY A 18 3.95 22.27 4.33
N ALA A 19 3.03 22.25 5.29
CA ALA A 19 3.17 21.59 6.58
C ALA A 19 3.64 20.13 6.46
N SER A 20 4.55 19.76 7.34
CA SER A 20 5.10 18.42 7.50
C SER A 20 4.01 17.35 7.69
N VAL A 21 3.69 16.62 6.64
CA VAL A 21 3.19 15.25 6.76
C VAL A 21 4.41 14.34 6.61
N GLY A 22 4.78 13.67 7.70
CA GLY A 22 5.89 12.73 7.71
C GLY A 22 5.62 11.58 6.73
N VAL A 23 6.16 11.70 5.52
CA VAL A 23 6.39 10.56 4.63
C VAL A 23 7.52 9.77 5.28
N GLN A 24 7.16 8.78 6.09
CA GLN A 24 8.08 7.70 6.41
C GLN A 24 8.23 6.88 5.14
N ALA A 25 9.23 7.24 4.34
CA ALA A 25 9.84 6.33 3.40
C ALA A 25 10.32 5.13 4.21
N ALA A 26 9.60 4.01 4.11
CA ALA A 26 10.03 2.74 4.64
C ALA A 26 11.30 2.32 3.88
N LYS A 27 12.45 2.66 4.44
CA LYS A 27 13.71 1.97 4.16
C LYS A 27 13.68 0.65 4.92
N SER A 28 13.86 -0.48 4.24
CA SER A 28 14.75 -1.53 4.76
C SER A 28 15.02 -2.62 3.70
N ASP A 29 16.18 -2.46 3.06
CA ASP A 29 17.23 -3.44 2.79
C ASP A 29 16.90 -4.94 2.58
N ASN A 30 17.32 -5.39 1.39
CA ASN A 30 18.05 -6.63 1.07
C ASN A 30 17.43 -8.03 1.29
N ALA A 31 17.52 -8.79 0.19
CA ALA A 31 17.74 -10.23 0.09
C ALA A 31 16.80 -11.15 0.90
N ALA A 32 15.93 -11.84 0.17
CA ALA A 32 15.08 -12.92 0.65
C ALA A 32 15.77 -13.81 1.69
N PRO A 33 15.26 -13.87 2.92
CA PRO A 33 15.50 -15.01 3.78
C PRO A 33 14.18 -15.77 3.90
N THR A 34 14.25 -17.08 3.70
CA THR A 34 13.34 -18.06 4.32
C THR A 34 13.50 -17.95 5.84
N SER A 35 13.09 -16.81 6.39
CA SER A 35 13.15 -16.50 7.80
C SER A 35 11.81 -16.88 8.41
N ASN A 36 11.86 -17.35 9.64
CA ASN A 36 10.71 -17.40 10.50
C ASN A 36 10.24 -15.95 10.72
N ILE A 37 9.52 -15.35 9.75
CA ILE A 37 9.04 -13.97 9.83
C ILE A 37 8.16 -13.92 11.06
N LYS A 38 8.66 -13.33 12.15
CA LYS A 38 7.90 -13.13 13.37
C LYS A 38 6.99 -11.94 13.12
N ILE A 39 5.73 -12.24 12.80
CA ILE A 39 4.70 -11.24 12.60
C ILE A 39 4.41 -10.58 13.95
N SER A 40 4.55 -9.26 14.03
CA SER A 40 4.19 -8.53 15.26
C SER A 40 2.68 -8.63 15.51
N LYS A 41 2.24 -8.52 16.78
CA LYS A 41 0.81 -8.54 17.10
C LYS A 41 0.01 -7.50 16.31
N LYS A 42 0.58 -6.31 16.11
CA LYS A 42 -0.06 -5.23 15.35
C LYS A 42 -0.21 -5.60 13.88
N GLU A 43 0.84 -6.13 13.27
CA GLU A 43 0.82 -6.56 11.87
C GLU A 43 -0.15 -7.72 11.66
N PHE A 44 -0.18 -8.67 12.60
CA PHE A 44 -1.13 -9.78 12.61
C PHE A 44 -2.57 -9.28 12.60
N LEU A 45 -2.92 -8.34 13.48
CA LEU A 45 -4.27 -7.78 13.54
C LEU A 45 -4.65 -7.05 12.25
N ARG A 46 -3.72 -6.27 11.69
CA ARG A 46 -3.92 -5.58 10.42
C ARG A 46 -4.20 -6.56 9.28
N MET A 47 -3.33 -7.55 9.10
CA MET A 47 -3.47 -8.56 8.04
C MET A 47 -4.70 -9.45 8.24
N SER A 48 -5.01 -9.84 9.48
CA SER A 48 -6.22 -10.61 9.80
C SER A 48 -7.49 -9.83 9.47
N SER A 49 -7.51 -8.50 9.69
CA SER A 49 -8.64 -7.66 9.30
C SER A 49 -8.81 -7.66 7.79
N ILE A 50 -7.72 -7.51 7.03
CA ILE A 50 -7.73 -7.54 5.57
C ILE A 50 -8.31 -8.87 5.06
N ILE A 51 -7.82 -10.00 5.58
CA ILE A 51 -8.32 -11.33 5.19
C ILE A 51 -9.82 -11.44 5.48
N SER A 52 -10.28 -10.96 6.64
CA SER A 52 -11.70 -10.98 7.01
C SER A 52 -12.55 -10.11 6.07
N ASP A 53 -12.07 -8.92 5.72
CA ASP A 53 -12.79 -8.00 4.84
C ASP A 53 -12.85 -8.53 3.39
N VAL A 54 -11.80 -9.20 2.91
CA VAL A 54 -11.83 -9.90 1.61
C VAL A 54 -12.77 -11.10 1.65
N ASN A 55 -12.73 -11.91 2.70
CA ASN A 55 -13.65 -13.05 2.86
C ASN A 55 -15.13 -12.63 2.87
N THR A 56 -15.43 -11.43 3.36
CA THR A 56 -16.79 -10.86 3.36
C THR A 56 -17.13 -10.07 2.09
N GLY A 57 -16.19 -9.95 1.14
CA GLY A 57 -16.36 -9.22 -0.11
C GLY A 57 -16.34 -7.69 0.04
N LYS A 58 -15.91 -7.16 1.19
CA LYS A 58 -15.74 -5.72 1.42
C LYS A 58 -14.49 -5.17 0.74
N LEU A 59 -13.46 -5.99 0.62
CA LEU A 59 -12.21 -5.66 -0.08
C LEU A 59 -11.99 -6.59 -1.27
N PRO A 60 -11.34 -6.10 -2.35
CA PRO A 60 -10.98 -6.93 -3.50
C PRO A 60 -9.88 -7.93 -3.14
N ILE A 61 -9.77 -9.00 -3.94
CA ILE A 61 -8.77 -10.07 -3.75
C ILE A 61 -7.33 -9.54 -3.78
N THR A 62 -7.07 -8.47 -4.54
CA THR A 62 -5.74 -7.82 -4.59
C THR A 62 -5.28 -7.29 -3.23
N ALA A 63 -6.21 -6.99 -2.31
CA ALA A 63 -5.84 -6.58 -0.95
C ALA A 63 -5.14 -7.71 -0.16
N LEU A 64 -5.29 -8.98 -0.57
CA LEU A 64 -4.60 -10.10 0.07
C LEU A 64 -3.08 -10.05 -0.10
N GLU A 65 -2.54 -9.29 -1.06
CA GLU A 65 -1.10 -9.09 -1.23
C GLU A 65 -0.46 -8.53 0.05
N GLU A 66 -1.15 -7.61 0.73
CA GLU A 66 -0.69 -7.06 2.01
C GLU A 66 -0.76 -8.06 3.17
N ALA A 67 -1.59 -9.09 3.05
CA ALA A 67 -1.77 -10.15 4.03
C ALA A 67 -1.03 -11.45 3.66
N GLN A 68 -0.31 -11.47 2.53
CA GLN A 68 0.41 -12.63 2.03
C GLN A 68 1.34 -13.27 3.08
N PRO A 69 2.14 -12.51 3.86
CA PRO A 69 3.02 -13.09 4.87
C PRO A 69 2.28 -13.87 5.97
N LEU A 70 1.03 -13.48 6.27
CA LEU A 70 0.18 -14.20 7.22
C LEU A 70 -0.46 -15.43 6.56
N LEU A 71 -0.95 -15.30 5.33
CA LEU A 71 -1.53 -16.42 4.57
C LEU A 71 -0.52 -17.52 4.29
N ASP A 72 0.76 -17.18 4.05
CA ASP A 72 1.83 -18.16 3.87
C ASP A 72 2.03 -19.04 5.12
N LYS A 73 1.68 -18.51 6.30
CA LYS A 73 1.73 -19.26 7.57
C LYS A 73 0.39 -19.89 7.95
N ARG A 74 -0.71 -19.26 7.56
CA ARG A 74 -2.08 -19.58 7.96
C ARG A 74 -3.02 -19.52 6.76
N PRO A 75 -2.87 -20.45 5.80
CA PRO A 75 -3.73 -20.49 4.61
C PRO A 75 -5.19 -20.83 4.97
N ASP A 76 -5.42 -21.42 6.15
CA ASP A 76 -6.73 -21.75 6.73
C ASP A 76 -7.62 -20.53 6.99
N MET A 77 -7.03 -19.32 7.05
CA MET A 77 -7.79 -18.10 7.29
C MET A 77 -8.57 -17.62 6.07
N LEU A 78 -8.23 -18.10 4.87
CA LEU A 78 -8.92 -17.72 3.65
C LEU A 78 -10.12 -18.64 3.42
N SER A 79 -11.27 -18.06 3.08
CA SER A 79 -12.45 -18.86 2.78
C SER A 79 -12.25 -19.67 1.50
N PRO A 80 -12.79 -20.90 1.39
CA PRO A 80 -12.62 -21.74 0.20
C PRO A 80 -13.07 -21.04 -1.10
N LYS A 81 -14.11 -20.22 -1.02
CA LYS A 81 -14.61 -19.44 -2.16
C LYS A 81 -13.53 -18.50 -2.69
N ILE A 82 -12.93 -17.69 -1.81
CA ILE A 82 -11.89 -16.73 -2.20
C ILE A 82 -10.60 -17.43 -2.60
N ALA A 83 -10.25 -18.55 -1.95
CA ALA A 83 -9.10 -19.36 -2.34
C ALA A 83 -9.20 -19.83 -3.81
N ASN A 84 -10.36 -20.39 -4.19
CA ASN A 84 -10.62 -20.77 -5.58
C ASN A 84 -10.57 -19.56 -6.53
N GLU A 85 -11.11 -18.42 -6.13
CA GLU A 85 -11.11 -17.20 -6.96
C GLU A 85 -9.69 -16.66 -7.18
N LEU A 86 -8.84 -16.68 -6.14
CA LEU A 86 -7.43 -16.32 -6.22
C LEU A 86 -6.65 -17.25 -7.16
N GLU A 87 -6.89 -18.57 -7.09
CA GLU A 87 -6.27 -19.53 -8.02
C GLU A 87 -6.67 -19.25 -9.47
N ASN A 88 -7.97 -19.06 -9.73
CA ASN A 88 -8.47 -18.73 -11.07
C ASN A 88 -7.93 -17.37 -11.58
N SER A 89 -7.69 -16.41 -10.67
CA SER A 89 -7.09 -15.13 -11.03
C SER A 89 -5.60 -15.22 -11.38
N LYS A 90 -4.87 -16.22 -10.89
CA LYS A 90 -3.44 -16.44 -11.22
C LYS A 90 -3.23 -17.20 -12.53
N LEU A 91 -4.29 -17.83 -13.04
CA LEU A 91 -4.29 -18.64 -14.26
C LEU A 91 -4.69 -17.85 -15.53
N LYS A 92 -4.95 -16.55 -15.41
CA LYS A 92 -5.26 -15.64 -16.52
C LYS A 92 -4.11 -14.70 -16.81
#